data_AF-A0A9E6SPH5-F1
#
_entry.id   AF-A0A9E6SPH5-F1
#
_cell.length_a   1.000
_cell.length_b   1.000
_cell.length_c   1.000
_cell.angle_alpha   90.00
_cell.angle_beta   90.00
_cell.angle_gamma   90.00
#
_symmetry.space_group_name_H-M   'P 1'
#
loop_
_entity.id
_entity.type
_entity.pdbx_description
1 polymer ?
#
loop_
_entity_poly.entity_id
_entity_poly.type
_entity_poly.pdbx_seq_one_letter_code
_entity_poly.pdbx_strand_id
1 'polypeptide(L)'
;MAFNHYAKIARIINSLASSWIVVRIDKPTTAKKFNGGQAYYDHYYRVYDGQHRPIPYCKFQQLERFARVMQLDINEIPVVDEGALTAIKMNRSSDD
;
A
#
# COMPACT_ATOMS: atom_id res chain seq x y z
N MET A 1 5.09 -12.29 20.73
CA MET A 1 5.25 -11.99 19.30
C MET A 1 4.35 -10.82 18.93
N ALA A 2 4.90 -9.65 18.62
CA ALA A 2 4.09 -8.52 18.17
C ALA A 2 3.49 -8.84 16.79
N PHE A 3 2.17 -8.84 16.67
CA PHE A 3 1.47 -8.91 15.39
C PHE A 3 1.77 -7.65 14.59
N ASN A 4 2.92 -7.65 13.90
CA ASN A 4 3.30 -6.53 13.07
C ASN A 4 2.51 -6.63 11.76
N HIS A 5 1.46 -5.83 11.67
CA HIS A 5 0.63 -5.67 10.46
C HIS A 5 1.49 -5.55 9.19
N TYR A 6 2.59 -4.79 9.26
CA TYR A 6 3.53 -4.62 8.14
C TYR A 6 4.26 -5.91 7.77
N ALA A 7 4.65 -6.74 8.74
CA ALA A 7 5.32 -8.01 8.45
C ALA A 7 4.39 -9.01 7.75
N LYS A 8 3.09 -8.95 8.06
CA LYS A 8 2.07 -9.74 7.34
C LYS A 8 1.94 -9.27 5.90
N ILE A 9 1.90 -7.96 5.68
CA ILE A 9 1.85 -7.37 4.33
C ILE A 9 3.08 -7.79 3.53
N ALA A 10 4.29 -7.62 4.08
CA ALA A 10 5.53 -8.00 3.42
C ALA A 10 5.56 -9.47 3.03
N ARG A 11 5.07 -10.37 3.89
CA ARG A 11 4.93 -11.80 3.56
C ARG A 11 3.99 -12.07 2.39
N ILE A 12 2.85 -11.38 2.34
CA ILE A 12 1.88 -11.52 1.23
C ILE A 12 2.51 -11.02 -0.07
N ILE A 13 3.15 -9.85 -0.04
CA ILE A 13 3.82 -9.25 -1.20
C ILE A 13 4.96 -10.14 -1.69
N ASN A 14 5.81 -10.62 -0.79
CA ASN A 14 6.93 -11.48 -1.14
C ASN A 14 6.49 -12.84 -1.70
N SER A 15 5.25 -13.26 -1.43
CA SER A 15 4.64 -14.44 -2.05
C SER A 15 4.08 -14.17 -3.45
N LEU A 16 3.88 -12.90 -3.83
CA LEU A 16 3.45 -12.52 -5.15
C LEU A 16 4.69 -12.42 -6.03
N ALA A 17 4.84 -13.34 -6.99
CA ALA A 17 5.92 -13.29 -8.00
C ALA A 17 5.74 -12.13 -9.02
N SER A 18 4.75 -11.26 -8.81
CA SER A 18 4.39 -10.16 -9.70
C SER A 18 4.88 -8.83 -9.14
N SER A 19 5.12 -7.88 -10.03
CA SER A 19 5.34 -6.47 -9.65
C SER A 19 4.17 -5.99 -8.77
N TRP A 20 4.45 -5.22 -7.74
CA TRP A 20 3.44 -4.65 -6.85
C TRP A 20 3.64 -3.14 -6.81
N ILE A 21 2.54 -2.41 -6.62
CA ILE A 21 2.55 -0.95 -6.53
C ILE A 21 1.80 -0.50 -5.29
N VAL A 22 2.25 0.61 -4.72
CA VAL A 22 1.58 1.26 -3.59
C VAL A 22 0.78 2.42 -4.15
N VAL A 23 -0.50 2.47 -3.82
CA VAL A 23 -1.40 3.54 -4.25
C VAL A 23 -1.70 4.42 -3.06
N ARG A 24 -1.36 5.70 -3.16
CA ARG A 24 -1.74 6.74 -2.22
C ARG A 24 -3.18 7.18 -2.51
N ILE A 25 -3.99 7.15 -1.46
CA ILE A 25 -5.39 7.56 -1.49
C ILE A 25 -5.55 8.70 -0.50
N ASP A 26 -5.75 9.90 -1.03
CA ASP A 26 -5.99 11.14 -0.28
C ASP A 26 -7.40 11.17 0.33
N LYS A 27 -7.63 10.27 1.27
CA LYS A 27 -8.85 10.20 2.07
C LYS A 27 -8.49 10.22 3.55
N PRO A 28 -9.19 11.05 4.35
CA PRO A 28 -8.94 11.14 5.77
C PRO A 28 -9.22 9.79 6.43
N THR A 29 -8.31 9.36 7.29
CA THR A 29 -8.40 8.08 8.00
C THR A 29 -7.89 8.25 9.42
N THR A 30 -8.43 7.42 10.31
CA THR A 30 -8.01 7.36 11.70
C THR A 30 -7.42 5.99 11.99
N ALA A 31 -6.23 5.95 12.58
CA ALA A 31 -5.65 4.72 13.09
C ALA A 31 -5.46 4.81 14.61
N LYS A 32 -5.83 3.74 15.31
CA LYS A 32 -5.56 3.63 16.74
C LYS A 32 -4.07 3.38 16.96
N LYS A 33 -3.41 4.27 17.70
CA LYS A 33 -2.03 4.11 18.16
C LYS A 33 -1.98 3.04 19.24
N PHE A 34 -0.78 2.49 19.45
CA PHE A 34 -0.52 1.52 20.52
C PHE A 34 -0.78 2.11 21.91
N ASN A 35 -0.58 3.42 22.09
CA ASN A 35 -0.86 4.15 23.32
C ASN A 35 -2.36 4.50 23.52
N GLY A 36 -3.28 3.82 22.83
CA GLY A 36 -4.73 4.07 22.92
C GLY A 36 -5.24 5.34 22.22
N GLY A 37 -4.38 6.31 21.88
CA GLY A 37 -4.75 7.52 21.15
C GLY A 37 -5.12 7.25 19.67
N GLN A 38 -5.86 8.17 19.05
CA GLN A 38 -6.15 8.13 17.62
C GLN A 38 -5.17 9.04 16.87
N ALA A 39 -4.53 8.52 15.82
CA ALA A 39 -3.84 9.36 14.84
C ALA A 39 -4.77 9.59 13.65
N TYR A 40 -4.95 10.86 13.33
CA TYR A 40 -5.56 11.30 12.09
C TYR A 40 -4.48 11.35 11.01
N TYR A 41 -4.81 10.84 9.84
CA TYR A 41 -3.98 10.93 8.64
C TYR A 41 -4.86 11.44 7.51
N ASP A 42 -4.36 12.40 6.75
CA ASP A 42 -5.07 12.98 5.60
C ASP A 42 -5.18 11.98 4.44
N HIS A 43 -4.29 10.98 4.41
CA HIS A 43 -4.22 9.97 3.36
C HIS A 43 -3.89 8.60 3.93
N TYR A 44 -4.13 7.57 3.12
CA TYR A 44 -3.64 6.22 3.38
C TYR A 44 -3.12 5.57 2.11
N TYR A 45 -2.32 4.54 2.30
CA TYR A 45 -1.71 3.76 1.24
C TYR A 45 -2.34 2.38 1.15
N ARG A 46 -2.39 1.85 -0.07
CA ARG A 46 -2.90 0.51 -0.33
C ARG A 46 -2.06 -0.18 -1.39
N VAL A 47 -1.76 -1.45 -1.21
CA VAL A 47 -0.94 -2.21 -2.16
C VAL A 47 -1.84 -2.87 -3.20
N TYR A 48 -1.39 -2.79 -4.45
CA TYR A 48 -1.99 -3.43 -5.60
C TYR A 48 -0.95 -4.37 -6.23
N ASP A 49 -1.43 -5.46 -6.83
CA ASP A 49 -0.58 -6.36 -7.60
C ASP A 49 -0.34 -5.82 -9.03
N GLY A 50 0.43 -6.55 -9.84
CA GLY A 50 0.81 -6.15 -11.20
C GLY A 50 -0.36 -6.12 -12.19
N GLN A 51 -1.48 -6.73 -11.79
CA GLN A 51 -2.78 -6.67 -12.46
C GLN A 51 -3.65 -5.53 -11.93
N HIS A 52 -3.11 -4.64 -11.11
CA HIS A 52 -3.80 -3.51 -10.49
C HIS A 52 -5.05 -3.93 -9.69
N ARG A 53 -5.01 -5.11 -9.08
CA ARG A 53 -6.04 -5.56 -8.15
C ARG A 53 -5.60 -5.21 -6.73
N PRO A 54 -6.52 -4.68 -5.90
CA PRO A 54 -6.19 -4.35 -4.52
C PRO A 54 -5.90 -5.62 -3.74
N ILE A 55 -4.72 -5.70 -3.12
CA ILE A 55 -4.37 -6.85 -2.30
C ILE A 55 -5.10 -6.72 -0.96
N PRO A 56 -5.92 -7.71 -0.56
CA PRO A 56 -6.63 -7.67 0.71
C PRO A 56 -5.63 -7.63 1.87
N TYR A 57 -6.04 -6.98 2.97
CA TYR A 57 -5.21 -6.76 4.18
C TYR A 57 -3.96 -5.87 3.99
N CYS A 58 -3.69 -5.37 2.78
CA CYS A 58 -2.54 -4.52 2.48
C CYS A 58 -2.90 -3.03 2.45
N LYS A 59 -3.55 -2.54 3.51
CA LYS A 59 -3.84 -1.12 3.74
C LYS A 59 -2.99 -0.62 4.91
N PHE A 60 -2.29 0.49 4.75
CA PHE A 60 -1.46 1.09 5.80
C PHE A 60 -1.39 2.62 5.65
N GLN A 61 -1.00 3.32 6.71
CA GLN A 61 -0.88 4.78 6.73
C GLN A 61 0.57 5.25 6.73
N GLN A 62 1.51 4.40 7.15
CA GLN A 62 2.92 4.77 7.29
C GLN A 62 3.78 4.05 6.26
N LEU A 63 4.15 4.77 5.20
CA LEU A 63 5.00 4.26 4.14
C LEU A 63 6.42 3.95 4.63
N GLU A 64 6.99 4.78 5.50
CA GLU A 64 8.33 4.57 6.06
C GLU A 64 8.45 3.25 6.83
N ARG A 65 7.41 2.88 7.60
CA ARG A 65 7.38 1.58 8.30
C ARG A 65 7.32 0.43 7.32
N PHE A 66 6.53 0.59 6.26
CA PHE A 66 6.44 -0.40 5.20
C PHE A 66 7.80 -0.60 4.52
N ALA A 67 8.47 0.49 4.13
CA ALA A 67 9.82 0.48 3.57
C ALA A 67 10.82 -0.26 4.46
N ARG A 68 10.83 0.08 5.75
CA ARG A 68 11.71 -0.56 6.75
C ARG A 68 11.44 -2.06 6.92
N VAL A 69 10.19 -2.49 6.83
CA VAL A 69 9.84 -3.92 6.91
C VAL A 69 10.21 -4.66 5.63
N MET A 70 10.05 -4.01 4.47
CA MET A 70 10.49 -4.55 3.18
C MET A 70 12.00 -4.50 3.01
N GLN A 71 12.73 -3.79 3.88
CA GLN A 71 14.15 -3.50 3.76
C GLN A 71 14.50 -2.80 2.43
N LEU A 72 13.58 -1.98 1.94
CA LEU A 72 13.74 -1.17 0.73
C LEU A 72 13.81 0.30 1.10
N ASP A 73 14.47 1.10 0.27
CA ASP A 73 14.42 2.54 0.43
C ASP A 73 13.02 3.07 0.07
N ILE A 74 12.57 4.14 0.73
CA ILE A 74 11.26 4.73 0.46
C ILE A 74 11.13 5.22 -0.99
N ASN A 75 12.25 5.62 -1.60
CA ASN A 75 12.31 6.08 -3.00
C ASN A 75 12.26 4.92 -4.01
N GLU A 76 12.56 3.69 -3.59
CA GLU A 76 12.46 2.50 -4.45
C GLU A 76 11.04 1.93 -4.51
N ILE A 77 10.18 2.37 -3.59
CA ILE A 77 8.80 1.89 -3.53
C ILE A 77 7.99 2.58 -4.63
N PRO A 78 7.38 1.81 -5.55
CA PRO A 78 6.54 2.38 -6.59
C PRO A 78 5.23 2.91 -5.99
N VAL A 79 5.25 4.17 -5.54
CA VAL A 79 4.08 4.89 -5.03
C VAL A 79 3.44 5.66 -6.18
N VAL A 80 2.15 5.45 -6.39
CA VAL A 80 1.34 6.16 -7.38
C VAL A 80 0.11 6.75 -6.70
N ASP A 81 -0.43 7.84 -7.20
CA ASP A 81 -1.70 8.38 -6.70
C ASP A 81 -2.90 7.61 -7.25
N GLU A 82 -4.05 7.68 -6.57
CA GLU A 82 -5.31 7.04 -7.00
C GLU A 82 -5.69 7.43 -8.45
N GLY A 83 -5.45 8.69 -8.82
CA GLY A 83 -5.67 9.19 -10.19
C GLY A 83 -4.75 8.53 -11.22
N ALA A 84 -3.48 8.28 -10.88
CA ALA A 84 -2.52 7.62 -11.76
C ALA A 84 -2.89 6.15 -11.96
N LEU A 85 -3.30 5.43 -10.90
CA LEU A 85 -3.80 4.06 -11.02
C LEU A 85 -5.00 3.98 -11.99
N THR A 86 -5.92 4.94 -11.89
CA THR A 86 -7.11 5.01 -12.73
C THR A 86 -6.74 5.20 -14.21
N ALA A 87 -5.79 6.10 -14.49
CA ALA A 87 -5.28 6.32 -15.84
C ALA A 87 -4.58 5.05 -16.41
N ILE A 88 -3.83 4.32 -15.59
CA ILE A 88 -3.18 3.08 -16.03
C ILE A 88 -4.22 1.99 -16.33
N LYS A 89 -5.30 1.89 -15.54
CA LYS A 89 -6.40 0.95 -15.80
C LYS A 89 -7.13 1.27 -17.08
N MET A 90 -7.45 2.54 -17.33
CA MET A 90 -8.15 2.98 -18.54
C MET A 90 -7.37 2.65 -19.82
N ASN A 91 -6.04 2.82 -19.81
CA ASN A 91 -5.19 2.51 -20.97
C ASN A 91 -5.04 1.01 -21.27
N ARG A 92 -5.36 0.11 -20.33
CA ARG A 92 -5.30 -1.35 -20.55
C ARG A 92 -6.64 -1.96 -21.01
N SER A 93 -7.73 -1.18 -21.04
CA SER A 93 -9.08 -1.67 -21.38
C SER A 93 -9.51 -1.39 -22.83
N SER A 94 -8.57 -1.09 -23.73
CA SER A 94 -8.85 -0.83 -25.16
C SER A 94 -8.42 -1.97 -26.10
N ASP A 95 -8.19 -3.17 -25.57
CA ASP A 95 -7.91 -4.38 -26.35
C ASP A 95 -8.93 -5.47 -25.97
N ASP A 96 -10.17 -5.29 -26.42
CA ASP A 96 -11.19 -6.35 -26.61
C ASP A 96 -12.12 -5.97 -27.77
#